data_AF-A0A9P0EHY3-F1
#
_entry.id   AF-A0A9P0EHY3-F1
#
_cell.length_a   1.000
_cell.length_b   1.000
_cell.length_c   1.000
_cell.angle_alpha   90.00
_cell.angle_beta   90.00
_cell.angle_gamma   90.00
#
_symmetry.space_group_name_H-M   'P 1'
#
loop_
_entity.id
_entity.type
_entity.pdbx_description
1 polymer ?
#
loop_
_entity_poly.entity_id
_entity_poly.type
_entity_poly.pdbx_seq_one_letter_code
_entity_poly.pdbx_strand_id
1 'polypeptide(L)'
;MVIFCFCSVLVCIEIPALLGSKFNLNFEAIGLNFIPLIIGNVIGEIVSGPLSDWWQNRAVKNGIPPLPERRLWLFYPALGFCFAGITVFLVTLDQATEGKWNVRPDIGLALAGLGNQMSTTILFTYAVDKNPTHSGEVGVILVLVRQIWSFIGPFWFPIMFRSIGLRGSAALCCGLMAVFSGFVVAGQHILGGRRGK
;
A
#
# COMPACT_ATOMS: atom_id res chain seq x y z
N MET A 1 -3.78 -1.99 -6.39
CA MET A 1 -3.63 -0.69 -7.09
C MET A 1 -4.25 0.47 -6.31
N VAL A 2 -5.45 0.34 -5.75
CA VAL A 2 -6.03 1.36 -4.84
C VAL A 2 -5.14 1.62 -3.62
N ILE A 3 -4.53 0.57 -3.04
CA ILE A 3 -3.51 0.68 -1.96
C ILE A 3 -2.35 1.60 -2.36
N PHE A 4 -1.86 1.49 -3.60
CA PHE A 4 -0.76 2.32 -4.10
C PHE A 4 -1.12 3.81 -4.16
N CYS A 5 -2.34 4.11 -4.57
CA CYS A 5 -2.87 5.48 -4.59
C CYS A 5 -2.84 6.11 -3.19
N PHE A 6 -3.24 5.38 -2.14
CA PHE A 6 -3.32 5.91 -0.79
C PHE A 6 -2.03 5.84 0.03
N CYS A 7 -1.29 4.73 -0.07
CA CYS A 7 -0.07 4.56 0.74
C CYS A 7 1.15 5.26 0.15
N SER A 8 1.14 5.55 -1.16
CA SER A 8 2.28 6.18 -1.84
C SER A 8 1.92 7.56 -2.40
N VAL A 9 0.89 7.66 -3.25
CA VAL A 9 0.60 8.93 -3.94
C VAL A 9 0.06 10.00 -3.00
N LEU A 10 -0.92 9.66 -2.15
CA LEU A 10 -1.44 10.59 -1.14
C LEU A 10 -0.33 11.11 -0.24
N VAL A 11 0.52 10.21 0.23
CA VAL A 11 1.58 10.61 1.16
C VAL A 11 2.62 11.49 0.49
N CYS A 12 3.01 11.19 -0.75
CA CYS A 12 3.96 12.01 -1.49
C CYS A 12 3.46 13.43 -1.80
N ILE A 13 2.15 13.64 -1.87
CA ILE A 13 1.55 14.95 -2.18
C ILE A 13 1.25 15.73 -0.92
N GLU A 14 0.75 15.05 0.12
CA GLU A 14 0.37 15.70 1.37
C GLU A 14 1.57 16.12 2.22
N ILE A 15 2.68 15.37 2.21
CA ILE A 15 3.93 15.76 2.89
C ILE A 15 4.34 17.19 2.47
N PRO A 16 4.60 17.48 1.17
CA PRO A 16 5.00 18.81 0.76
C PRO A 16 3.86 19.84 0.86
N ALA A 17 2.60 19.46 0.63
CA ALA A 17 1.47 20.39 0.73
C ALA A 17 1.23 20.87 2.16
N LEU A 18 1.23 19.96 3.15
CA LEU A 18 0.98 20.26 4.56
C LEU A 18 2.23 20.86 5.25
N LEU A 19 3.42 20.33 4.99
CA LEU A 19 4.65 20.85 5.62
C LEU A 19 5.10 22.17 4.98
N GLY A 20 4.90 22.32 3.67
CA GLY A 20 5.20 23.55 2.95
C GLY A 20 4.32 24.72 3.38
N SER A 21 3.01 24.49 3.56
CA SER A 21 2.09 25.57 3.97
C SER A 21 2.16 25.90 5.47
N LYS A 22 2.45 24.91 6.32
CA LYS A 22 2.28 25.04 7.77
C LYS A 22 3.56 25.38 8.55
N PHE A 23 4.74 25.09 7.99
CA PHE A 23 6.01 25.25 8.72
C PHE A 23 7.07 26.13 8.03
N ASN A 24 6.83 26.67 6.82
CA ASN A 24 7.83 27.43 6.05
C ASN A 24 9.21 26.72 6.02
N LEU A 25 9.19 25.38 5.96
CA LEU A 25 10.40 24.58 6.05
C LEU A 25 11.23 24.70 4.78
N ASN A 26 12.55 24.78 4.96
CA ASN A 26 13.52 24.77 3.88
C ASN A 26 13.34 23.51 3.01
N PHE A 27 13.50 23.62 1.70
CA PHE A 27 13.25 22.53 0.73
C PHE A 27 13.98 21.22 1.08
N GLU A 28 15.18 21.30 1.66
CA GLU A 28 15.94 20.14 2.14
C GLU A 28 15.21 19.36 3.23
N ALA A 29 14.61 20.06 4.20
CA ALA A 29 13.90 19.44 5.33
C ALA A 29 12.63 18.72 4.84
N ILE A 30 11.95 19.24 3.81
CA ILE A 30 10.83 18.54 3.17
C ILE A 30 11.31 17.26 2.50
N GLY A 31 12.43 17.32 1.76
CA GLY A 31 13.06 16.16 1.12
C GLY A 31 13.42 15.04 2.10
N LEU A 32 13.90 15.37 3.30
CA LEU A 32 14.25 14.42 4.35
C LEU A 32 13.08 13.53 4.80
N ASN A 33 11.84 14.02 4.74
CA ASN A 33 10.64 13.22 5.08
C ASN A 33 10.36 12.09 4.09
N PHE A 34 10.96 12.09 2.91
CA PHE A 34 10.79 10.99 1.97
C PHE A 34 11.69 9.79 2.30
N ILE A 35 12.74 9.97 3.12
CA ILE A 35 13.68 8.91 3.48
C ILE A 35 12.98 7.73 4.18
N PRO A 36 12.10 7.93 5.19
CA PRO A 36 11.35 6.83 5.80
C PRO A 36 10.50 6.05 4.80
N LEU A 37 9.88 6.72 3.82
CA LEU A 37 9.11 6.05 2.76
C LEU A 37 10.01 5.16 1.89
N ILE A 38 11.18 5.67 1.49
CA ILE A 38 12.15 4.93 0.70
C ILE A 38 12.63 3.70 1.48
N ILE A 39 13.01 3.87 2.75
CA ILE A 39 13.42 2.76 3.62
C ILE A 39 12.30 1.72 3.74
N GLY A 40 11.07 2.17 3.98
CA GLY A 40 9.89 1.30 4.04
C GLY A 40 9.71 0.48 2.77
N ASN A 41 9.80 1.10 1.60
CA ASN A 41 9.69 0.40 0.31
C ASN A 41 10.82 -0.62 0.11
N VAL A 42 12.07 -0.26 0.41
CA VAL A 42 13.21 -1.19 0.27
C VAL A 42 13.05 -2.40 1.19
N ILE A 43 12.67 -2.19 2.45
CA ILE A 43 12.40 -3.28 3.39
C ILE A 43 11.24 -4.12 2.88
N GLY A 44 10.16 -3.50 2.42
CA GLY A 44 9.00 -4.20 1.86
C GLY A 44 9.35 -5.10 0.68
N GLU A 45 10.21 -4.63 -0.22
CA GLU A 45 10.69 -5.43 -1.35
C GLU A 45 11.52 -6.64 -0.87
N ILE A 46 12.51 -6.41 -0.01
CA ILE A 46 13.40 -7.45 0.51
C ILE A 46 12.62 -8.49 1.31
N VAL A 47 11.61 -8.08 2.09
CA VAL A 47 10.80 -8.98 2.92
C VAL A 47 9.77 -9.75 2.09
N SER A 48 9.26 -9.16 1.01
CA SER A 48 8.18 -9.77 0.21
C SER A 48 8.53 -11.14 -0.37
N GLY A 49 9.76 -11.32 -0.87
CA GLY A 49 10.24 -12.57 -1.46
C GLY A 49 10.37 -13.70 -0.43
N PRO A 50 11.27 -13.57 0.57
CA PRO A 50 11.48 -14.59 1.60
C PRO A 50 10.20 -14.94 2.36
N LEU A 51 9.31 -13.97 2.60
CA LEU A 51 8.04 -14.22 3.27
C LEU A 51 7.11 -15.09 2.41
N SER A 52 7.05 -14.82 1.10
CA SER A 52 6.29 -15.63 0.14
C SER A 52 6.83 -17.06 0.05
N ASP A 53 8.15 -17.21 0.00
CA ASP A 53 8.81 -18.52 -0.07
C ASP A 53 8.65 -19.31 1.23
N TRP A 54 8.78 -18.66 2.39
CA TRP A 54 8.55 -19.28 3.69
C TRP A 54 7.13 -19.81 3.82
N TRP A 55 6.13 -19.02 3.41
CA TRP A 55 4.72 -19.42 3.45
C TRP A 55 4.43 -20.58 2.51
N GLN A 56 5.00 -20.57 1.30
CA GLN A 56 4.87 -21.67 0.35
C GLN A 56 5.53 -22.94 0.90
N ASN A 57 6.76 -22.86 1.39
CA ASN A 57 7.52 -23.98 1.95
C ASN A 57 6.84 -24.58 3.18
N ARG A 58 6.26 -23.75 4.05
CA ARG A 58 5.54 -24.23 5.24
C ARG A 58 4.33 -25.07 4.88
N ALA A 59 3.61 -24.71 3.83
CA ALA A 59 2.41 -25.43 3.46
C ALA A 59 2.67 -26.60 2.49
N VAL A 60 3.79 -26.62 1.76
CA VAL A 60 4.33 -27.86 1.14
C VAL A 60 4.70 -28.88 2.22
N LYS A 61 5.34 -28.45 3.31
CA LYS A 61 5.63 -29.32 4.47
C LYS A 61 4.38 -29.89 5.15
N ASN A 62 3.24 -29.21 5.00
CA ASN A 62 1.95 -29.68 5.51
C ASN A 62 1.17 -30.54 4.48
N GLY A 63 1.80 -30.98 3.38
CA GLY A 63 1.19 -31.85 2.37
C GLY A 63 0.20 -31.17 1.44
N ILE A 64 0.14 -29.83 1.42
CA ILE A 64 -0.82 -29.08 0.61
C ILE A 64 -0.17 -28.68 -0.72
N PRO A 65 -0.76 -29.02 -1.88
CA PRO A 65 -0.19 -28.72 -3.19
C PRO A 65 0.08 -27.21 -3.39
N PRO A 66 1.13 -26.84 -4.14
CA PRO A 66 1.49 -25.45 -4.38
C PRO A 66 0.48 -24.81 -5.36
N LEU A 67 -0.63 -24.27 -4.84
CA LEU A 67 -1.55 -23.46 -5.63
C LEU A 67 -1.12 -21.97 -5.61
N PRO A 68 -1.17 -21.27 -6.76
CA PRO A 68 -0.91 -19.83 -6.86
C PRO A 68 -1.78 -18.99 -5.90
N GLU A 69 -2.99 -19.46 -5.62
CA GLU A 69 -3.96 -18.80 -4.71
C GLU A 69 -3.45 -18.69 -3.27
N ARG A 70 -2.49 -19.52 -2.86
CA ARG A 70 -1.93 -19.44 -1.51
C ARG A 70 -1.02 -18.22 -1.33
N ARG A 71 -0.46 -17.67 -2.41
CA ARG A 71 0.29 -16.39 -2.37
C ARG A 71 -0.61 -15.22 -2.02
N LEU A 72 -1.89 -15.29 -2.39
CA LEU A 72 -2.88 -14.27 -2.06
C LEU A 72 -3.11 -14.12 -0.54
N TRP A 73 -2.82 -15.16 0.26
CA TRP A 73 -2.90 -15.05 1.72
C TRP A 73 -1.88 -14.08 2.32
N LEU A 74 -0.72 -13.88 1.67
CA LEU A 74 0.28 -12.89 2.11
C LEU A 74 -0.17 -11.45 1.87
N PHE A 75 -1.22 -11.24 1.08
CA PHE A 75 -1.79 -9.93 0.85
C PHE A 75 -2.55 -9.39 2.08
N TYR A 76 -3.14 -10.25 2.92
CA TYR A 76 -3.81 -9.84 4.16
C TYR A 76 -2.86 -9.17 5.18
N PRO A 77 -1.69 -9.73 5.53
CA PRO A 77 -0.76 -9.03 6.41
C PRO A 77 -0.20 -7.75 5.78
N ALA A 78 0.04 -7.73 4.46
CA ALA A 78 0.44 -6.50 3.75
C ALA A 78 -0.61 -5.39 3.87
N LEU A 79 -1.90 -5.73 3.75
CA LEU A 79 -3.02 -4.83 4.01
C LEU A 79 -3.01 -4.29 5.45
N GLY A 80 -2.74 -5.16 6.43
CA GLY A 80 -2.60 -4.76 7.84
C GLY A 80 -1.54 -3.67 8.04
N PHE A 81 -0.36 -3.86 7.45
CA PHE A 81 0.70 -2.85 7.47
C PHE A 81 0.29 -1.54 6.79
N CYS A 82 -0.42 -1.61 5.66
CA CYS A 82 -0.94 -0.42 4.99
C CYS A 82 -1.95 0.36 5.84
N PHE A 83 -2.88 -0.34 6.50
CA PHE A 83 -3.85 0.29 7.40
C PHE A 83 -3.17 0.94 8.60
N ALA A 84 -2.24 0.23 9.25
CA ALA A 84 -1.47 0.75 10.35
C ALA A 84 -0.67 1.98 9.93
N GLY A 85 0.02 1.92 8.79
CA GLY A 85 0.83 3.02 8.26
C GLY A 85 0.02 4.29 7.98
N ILE A 86 -1.08 4.18 7.23
CA ILE A 86 -1.96 5.32 6.91
C ILE A 86 -2.60 5.90 8.17
N THR A 87 -3.07 5.04 9.09
CA THR A 87 -3.72 5.48 10.32
C THR A 87 -2.73 6.22 11.21
N VAL A 88 -1.53 5.65 11.42
CA VAL A 88 -0.48 6.30 12.20
C VAL A 88 -0.07 7.61 11.56
N PHE A 89 0.14 7.65 10.24
CA PHE A 89 0.52 8.86 9.52
C PHE A 89 -0.51 9.98 9.68
N LEU A 90 -1.79 9.73 9.37
CA LEU A 90 -2.83 10.77 9.42
C LEU A 90 -3.20 11.19 10.85
N VAL A 91 -3.24 10.26 11.81
CA VAL A 91 -3.54 10.60 13.21
C VAL A 91 -2.38 11.37 13.85
N THR A 92 -1.14 11.00 13.57
CA THR A 92 0.02 11.73 14.11
C THR A 92 0.20 13.10 13.46
N LEU A 93 -0.18 13.25 12.18
CA LEU A 93 -0.28 14.55 11.52
C LEU A 93 -1.36 15.45 12.13
N ASP A 94 -2.53 14.90 12.45
CA ASP A 94 -3.61 15.64 13.11
C ASP A 94 -3.23 16.09 14.53
N GLN A 95 -2.47 15.25 15.24
CA GLN A 95 -1.94 15.55 16.58
C GLN A 95 -0.67 16.42 16.58
N ALA A 96 -0.07 16.67 15.41
CA ALA A 96 1.15 17.46 15.32
C ALA A 96 0.85 18.93 15.62
N THR A 97 1.28 19.39 16.79
CA THR A 97 1.22 20.80 17.20
C THR A 97 2.22 21.61 16.36
N GLU A 98 1.79 22.78 15.87
CA GLU A 98 2.66 23.72 15.13
C GLU A 98 3.92 24.03 15.97
N GLY A 99 5.09 23.81 15.37
CA GLY A 99 6.40 24.14 15.97
C GLY A 99 7.18 23.02 16.67
N LYS A 100 6.65 21.79 16.83
CA LYS A 100 7.43 20.63 17.35
C LYS A 100 7.51 19.50 16.33
N TRP A 101 8.67 19.34 15.71
CA TRP A 101 8.98 18.18 14.86
C TRP A 101 8.89 16.90 15.69
N ASN A 102 8.09 15.94 15.23
CA ASN A 102 7.87 14.68 15.91
C ASN A 102 8.19 13.55 14.93
N VAL A 103 8.96 12.54 15.36
CA VAL A 103 9.41 11.40 14.51
C VAL A 103 8.29 10.37 14.28
N ARG A 104 7.13 10.54 14.93
CA ARG A 104 6.00 9.60 14.85
C ARG A 104 5.36 9.46 13.45
N PRO A 105 5.21 10.52 12.64
CA PRO A 105 4.70 10.41 11.26
C PRO A 105 5.65 9.61 10.36
N ASP A 106 6.96 9.70 10.57
CA ASP A 106 7.98 8.99 9.79
C ASP A 106 7.84 7.46 9.93
N ILE A 107 7.46 6.99 11.13
CA ILE A 107 7.20 5.57 11.38
C ILE A 107 5.95 5.11 10.60
N GLY A 108 4.89 5.93 10.61
CA GLY A 108 3.68 5.66 9.83
C GLY A 108 3.97 5.59 8.33
N LEU A 109 4.85 6.49 7.86
CA LEU A 109 5.29 6.54 6.47
C LEU A 109 6.08 5.30 6.05
N ALA A 110 7.04 4.86 6.88
CA ALA A 110 7.81 3.66 6.63
C ALA A 110 6.92 2.40 6.60
N LEU A 111 5.96 2.30 7.52
CA LEU A 111 4.99 1.18 7.53
C LEU A 111 4.06 1.20 6.30
N ALA A 112 3.59 2.38 5.89
CA ALA A 112 2.77 2.53 4.69
C ALA A 112 3.54 2.13 3.42
N GLY A 113 4.81 2.54 3.29
CA GLY A 113 5.69 2.14 2.20
C GLY A 113 5.94 0.64 2.16
N LEU A 114 6.28 0.04 3.32
CA LEU A 114 6.49 -1.40 3.46
C LEU A 114 5.26 -2.20 3.01
N GLY A 115 4.08 -1.87 3.55
CA GLY A 115 2.85 -2.57 3.19
C GLY A 115 2.51 -2.41 1.71
N ASN A 116 2.68 -1.19 1.17
CA ASN A 116 2.40 -0.89 -0.22
C ASN A 116 3.28 -1.70 -1.18
N GLN A 117 4.60 -1.72 -0.93
CA GLN A 117 5.54 -2.43 -1.78
C GLN A 117 5.27 -3.94 -1.72
N MET A 118 5.13 -4.51 -0.52
CA MET A 118 4.77 -5.92 -0.36
C MET A 118 3.49 -6.29 -1.11
N SER A 119 2.44 -5.49 -0.97
CA SER A 119 1.15 -5.74 -1.62
C SER A 119 1.28 -5.73 -3.15
N THR A 120 2.10 -4.83 -3.70
CA THR A 120 2.35 -4.69 -5.12
C THR A 120 3.09 -5.91 -5.66
N THR A 121 4.18 -6.32 -5.01
CA THR A 121 4.99 -7.46 -5.44
C THR A 121 4.19 -8.76 -5.42
N ILE A 122 3.36 -8.99 -4.40
CA ILE A 122 2.47 -10.17 -4.33
C ILE A 122 1.44 -10.18 -5.45
N LEU A 123 0.80 -9.04 -5.75
CA LEU A 123 -0.20 -8.94 -6.82
C LEU A 123 0.41 -9.14 -8.21
N PHE A 124 1.59 -8.54 -8.46
CA PHE A 124 2.29 -8.67 -9.73
C PHE A 124 2.74 -10.11 -9.97
N THR A 125 3.39 -10.73 -8.99
CA THR A 125 3.83 -12.13 -9.09
C THR A 125 2.65 -13.07 -9.30
N TYR A 126 1.56 -12.91 -8.54
CA TYR A 126 0.33 -13.71 -8.72
C TYR A 126 -0.26 -13.59 -10.13
N ALA A 127 -0.34 -12.37 -10.68
CA ALA A 127 -0.92 -12.15 -12.00
C ALA A 127 -0.06 -12.76 -13.12
N VAL A 128 1.27 -12.66 -12.99
CA VAL A 128 2.23 -13.27 -13.91
C VAL A 128 2.16 -14.80 -13.85
N ASP A 129 2.12 -15.37 -12.63
CA ASP A 129 2.04 -16.83 -12.44
C ASP A 129 0.76 -17.44 -13.02
N LYS A 130 -0.36 -16.71 -12.97
CA LYS A 130 -1.65 -17.18 -13.49
C LYS A 130 -1.69 -17.22 -15.01
N ASN A 131 -0.90 -16.39 -15.69
CA ASN A 131 -0.84 -16.27 -17.16
C ASN A 131 0.61 -16.29 -17.65
N PRO A 132 1.34 -17.41 -17.52
CA PRO A 132 2.77 -17.47 -17.83
C PRO A 132 3.05 -17.19 -19.31
N THR A 133 2.14 -17.57 -20.21
CA THR A 133 2.24 -17.37 -21.67
C THR A 133 2.17 -15.90 -22.09
N HIS A 134 1.53 -15.03 -21.29
CA HIS A 134 1.35 -13.60 -21.58
C HIS A 134 1.84 -12.72 -20.42
N SER A 135 2.85 -13.21 -19.69
CA SER A 135 3.40 -12.59 -18.50
C SER A 135 3.84 -11.13 -18.72
N GLY A 136 4.45 -10.83 -19.87
CA GLY A 136 4.85 -9.47 -20.25
C GLY A 136 3.67 -8.51 -20.39
N GLU A 137 2.63 -8.91 -21.13
CA GLU A 137 1.44 -8.08 -21.38
C GLU A 137 0.65 -7.82 -20.08
N VAL A 138 0.51 -8.84 -19.24
CA VAL A 138 -0.15 -8.72 -17.94
C VAL A 138 0.57 -7.71 -17.05
N GLY A 139 1.91 -7.76 -17.02
CA GLY A 139 2.72 -6.79 -16.29
C GLY A 139 2.46 -5.35 -16.76
N VAL A 140 2.42 -5.13 -18.07
CA VAL A 140 2.15 -3.80 -18.65
C VAL A 140 0.76 -3.29 -18.27
N ILE A 141 -0.27 -4.14 -18.35
CA ILE A 141 -1.64 -3.75 -17.98
C ILE A 141 -1.71 -3.37 -16.48
N LEU A 142 -1.05 -4.13 -15.61
CA LEU A 142 -1.01 -3.82 -14.18
C LEU A 142 -0.37 -2.47 -13.90
N VAL A 143 0.73 -2.14 -14.60
CA VAL A 143 1.38 -0.82 -14.49
C VAL A 143 0.46 0.28 -15.02
N LEU A 144 -0.23 0.08 -16.15
CA LEU A 144 -1.18 1.05 -16.69
C LEU A 144 -2.31 1.36 -15.70
N VAL A 145 -2.95 0.33 -15.14
CA VAL A 145 -4.02 0.51 -14.14
C VAL A 145 -3.48 1.25 -12.91
N ARG A 146 -2.27 0.92 -12.46
CA ARG A 146 -1.60 1.61 -11.36
C ARG A 146 -1.41 3.11 -11.67
N GLN A 147 -0.98 3.45 -12.89
CA GLN A 147 -0.77 4.85 -13.26
C GLN A 147 -2.08 5.62 -13.40
N ILE A 148 -3.14 5.00 -13.92
CA ILE A 148 -4.47 5.63 -13.98
C ILE A 148 -4.96 6.00 -12.57
N TRP A 149 -4.87 5.07 -11.60
CA TRP A 149 -5.25 5.35 -10.22
C TRP A 149 -4.36 6.42 -9.57
N SER A 150 -3.08 6.42 -9.90
CA SER A 150 -2.12 7.42 -9.39
C SER A 150 -2.39 8.81 -9.95
N PHE A 151 -2.87 8.88 -11.20
CA PHE A 151 -3.28 10.12 -11.83
C PHE A 151 -4.59 10.66 -11.25
N ILE A 152 -5.57 9.80 -10.98
CA ILE A 152 -6.89 10.21 -10.47
C ILE A 152 -6.82 10.66 -9.00
N GLY A 153 -6.04 9.97 -8.16
CA GLY A 153 -5.91 10.24 -6.72
C GLY A 153 -5.82 11.72 -6.33
N PRO A 154 -4.81 12.45 -6.83
CA PRO A 154 -4.54 13.84 -6.47
C PRO A 154 -5.70 14.81 -6.70
N PHE A 155 -6.59 14.54 -7.66
CA PHE A 155 -7.69 15.46 -7.98
C PHE A 155 -8.74 15.56 -6.88
N TRP A 156 -8.89 14.50 -6.08
CA TRP A 156 -9.93 14.44 -5.06
C TRP A 156 -9.38 14.44 -3.62
N PHE A 157 -8.07 14.24 -3.42
CA PHE A 157 -7.45 14.35 -2.09
C PHE A 157 -7.71 15.71 -1.41
N PRO A 158 -7.55 16.88 -2.07
CA PRO A 158 -7.79 18.16 -1.42
C PRO A 158 -9.24 18.35 -0.99
N ILE A 159 -10.19 17.84 -1.79
CA ILE A 159 -11.64 17.90 -1.51
C ILE A 159 -11.97 17.02 -0.31
N MET A 160 -11.37 15.82 -0.24
CA MET A 160 -11.48 14.92 0.89
C MET A 160 -10.98 15.60 2.18
N PHE A 161 -9.77 16.14 2.19
CA PHE A 161 -9.23 16.79 3.39
C PHE A 161 -10.04 17.99 3.87
N ARG A 162 -10.58 18.81 2.95
CA ARG A 162 -11.42 19.96 3.31
C ARG A 162 -12.80 19.59 3.85
N SER A 163 -13.37 18.47 3.43
CA SER A 163 -14.74 18.09 3.80
C SER A 163 -14.83 17.29 5.10
N ILE A 164 -13.92 16.34 5.32
CA ILE A 164 -13.99 15.38 6.45
C ILE A 164 -12.81 15.49 7.43
N GLY A 165 -11.83 16.37 7.17
CA GLY A 165 -10.64 16.55 8.01
C GLY A 165 -9.66 15.37 7.98
N LEU A 166 -8.47 15.54 8.58
CA LEU A 166 -7.40 14.52 8.51
C LEU A 166 -7.82 13.17 9.13
N ARG A 167 -8.52 13.19 10.26
CA ARG A 167 -9.01 11.97 10.92
C ARG A 167 -10.08 11.24 10.11
N GLY A 168 -11.00 11.99 9.50
CA GLY A 168 -12.02 11.45 8.62
C GLY A 168 -11.42 10.85 7.35
N SER A 169 -10.42 11.53 6.77
CA SER A 169 -9.66 11.04 5.62
C SER A 169 -8.96 9.71 5.92
N ALA A 170 -8.42 9.51 7.13
CA ALA A 170 -7.82 8.23 7.51
C ALA A 170 -8.83 7.08 7.47
N ALA A 171 -10.00 7.29 8.08
CA ALA A 171 -11.07 6.31 8.07
C ALA A 171 -11.59 6.04 6.65
N LEU A 172 -11.71 7.07 5.82
CA LEU A 172 -12.16 6.92 4.43
C LEU A 172 -11.13 6.18 3.57
N CYS A 173 -9.83 6.50 3.68
CA CYS A 173 -8.76 5.79 2.99
C CYS A 173 -8.72 4.32 3.41
N CYS A 174 -8.78 4.03 4.71
CA CYS A 174 -8.83 2.65 5.20
C CYS A 174 -10.11 1.93 4.74
N GLY A 175 -11.27 2.60 4.77
CA GLY A 175 -12.53 2.04 4.29
C GLY A 175 -12.47 1.67 2.80
N LEU A 176 -12.02 2.59 1.95
CA LEU A 176 -11.89 2.34 0.51
C LEU A 176 -10.87 1.22 0.22
N MET A 177 -9.73 1.22 0.90
CA MET A 177 -8.76 0.15 0.76
C MET A 177 -9.33 -1.21 1.20
N ALA A 178 -10.09 -1.26 2.28
CA ALA A 178 -10.72 -2.50 2.76
C ALA A 178 -11.81 -2.99 1.79
N VAL A 179 -12.65 -2.10 1.29
CA VAL A 179 -13.73 -2.45 0.36
C VAL A 179 -13.17 -2.93 -0.97
N PHE A 180 -12.30 -2.15 -1.61
CA PHE A 180 -11.77 -2.52 -2.93
C PHE A 180 -10.85 -3.73 -2.85
N SER A 181 -9.99 -3.81 -1.82
CA SER A 181 -9.06 -4.94 -1.67
C SER A 181 -9.79 -6.19 -1.19
N GLY A 182 -10.73 -6.06 -0.25
CA GLY A 182 -11.57 -7.14 0.22
C GLY A 182 -12.46 -7.72 -0.88
N PHE A 183 -13.06 -6.87 -1.72
CA PHE A 183 -13.87 -7.32 -2.85
C PHE A 183 -13.03 -8.09 -3.89
N VAL A 184 -11.84 -7.59 -4.22
CA VAL A 184 -10.94 -8.27 -5.17
C VAL A 184 -10.45 -9.60 -4.62
N VAL A 185 -10.02 -9.65 -3.35
CA VAL A 185 -9.49 -10.86 -2.73
C VAL A 185 -10.59 -11.91 -2.52
N ALA A 186 -11.76 -11.51 -2.02
CA ALA A 186 -12.92 -12.39 -1.90
C ALA A 186 -13.36 -12.93 -3.27
N GLY A 187 -13.38 -12.07 -4.30
CA GLY A 187 -13.68 -12.48 -5.66
C GLY A 187 -12.69 -13.52 -6.21
N GLN A 188 -11.39 -13.35 -5.96
CA GLN A 188 -10.38 -14.34 -6.37
C GLN A 188 -10.50 -15.66 -5.59
N HIS A 189 -10.81 -15.63 -4.29
CA HIS A 189 -11.05 -16.86 -3.51
C HIS A 189 -12.29 -17.63 -4.01
N ILE A 190 -13.37 -16.93 -4.37
CA ILE A 190 -14.59 -17.55 -4.89
C ILE A 190 -14.36 -18.13 -6.30
N LEU A 191 -13.63 -17.43 -7.16
CA LEU A 191 -13.29 -17.89 -8.50
C LEU A 191 -12.27 -19.05 -8.49
N GLY A 192 -11.35 -19.04 -7.53
CA GLY A 192 -10.38 -20.10 -7.32
C GLY A 192 -11.01 -21.41 -6.85
N GLY A 193 -11.92 -21.33 -5.87
CA GLY A 193 -12.70 -22.48 -5.39
C GLY A 193 -13.60 -23.11 -6.47
N ARG A 194 -13.90 -22.41 -7.56
CA ARG A 194 -14.68 -22.93 -8.70
C ARG A 194 -13.86 -23.68 -9.75
N ARG A 195 -12.53 -23.50 -9.80
CA ARG A 195 -11.63 -24.20 -10.74
C ARG A 195 -10.98 -25.45 -10.15
N GLY A 196 -11.17 -25.71 -8.85
CA GLY A 196 -10.71 -26.92 -8.16
C GLY A 196 -11.75 -28.04 -8.07
N LYS A 197 -12.87 -27.93 -8.80
CA LYS A 197 -13.85 -29.01 -9.03
C LYS A 197 -13.86 -29.34 -10.52
#